data_AF-A0A3D2FS27-F1
#
_entry.id   AF-A0A3D2FS27-F1
#
_cell.length_a   1.000
_cell.length_b   1.000
_cell.length_c   1.000
_cell.angle_alpha   90.00
_cell.angle_beta   90.00
_cell.angle_gamma   90.00
#
_symmetry.space_group_name_H-M   'P 1'
#
loop_
_entity.id
_entity.type
_entity.pdbx_description
1 polymer ?
#
loop_
_entity_poly.entity_id
_entity_poly.type
_entity_poly.pdbx_seq_one_letter_code
_entity_poly.pdbx_strand_id
1 'polypeptide(L)'
;MTRIHDMGGRFGDGPVMPDDAGAAVFPKEWHGRALALTLAAGALGRWNIDASRHVRECLPPADYAGFGYYEKWLAGLANLLVAQGIVSMDEIAAGKALTDADATLRDRCLAAAAVVPTLQRGGPSARPTDTPPRFA
;
A
#
# COMPACT_ATOMS: atom_id res chain seq x y z
N MET A 1 8.22 -14.05 7.49
CA MET A 1 7.36 -15.22 7.79
C MET A 1 7.10 -15.92 6.47
N THR A 2 7.19 -17.24 6.40
CA THR A 2 6.90 -17.99 5.17
C THR A 2 5.40 -17.93 4.89
N ARG A 3 5.02 -17.25 3.80
CA ARG A 3 3.65 -17.09 3.31
C ARG A 3 3.65 -17.05 1.79
N ILE A 4 2.47 -17.05 1.19
CA ILE A 4 2.32 -17.14 -0.28
C ILE A 4 3.00 -16.02 -1.07
N HIS A 5 3.23 -14.84 -0.47
CA HIS A 5 3.96 -13.75 -1.14
C HIS A 5 5.45 -14.07 -1.34
N ASP A 6 6.01 -14.99 -0.56
CA ASP A 6 7.42 -15.37 -0.57
C ASP A 6 7.63 -16.49 -1.59
N MET A 7 7.63 -16.12 -2.88
CA MET A 7 7.63 -17.06 -4.01
C MET A 7 9.03 -17.42 -4.51
N GLY A 8 10.10 -16.95 -3.85
CA GLY A 8 11.48 -17.20 -4.27
C GLY A 8 11.79 -18.70 -4.33
N GLY A 9 12.15 -19.20 -5.52
CA GLY A 9 12.52 -20.61 -5.72
C GLY A 9 11.35 -21.59 -5.89
N ARG A 10 10.11 -21.10 -5.98
CA ARG A 10 8.92 -21.93 -6.24
C ARG A 10 8.84 -22.31 -7.73
N PHE A 11 8.31 -23.51 -8.00
CA PHE A 11 7.96 -23.99 -9.34
C PHE A 11 6.44 -24.07 -9.50
N GLY A 12 5.96 -23.98 -10.75
CA GLY A 12 4.56 -24.29 -11.09
C GLY A 12 3.66 -23.11 -11.47
N ASP A 13 4.16 -21.88 -11.51
CA ASP A 13 3.36 -20.69 -11.85
C ASP A 13 3.35 -20.34 -13.36
N GLY A 14 4.00 -21.16 -14.18
CA GLY A 14 4.06 -20.98 -15.64
C GLY A 14 5.09 -19.93 -16.09
N PRO A 15 5.14 -19.65 -17.41
CA PRO A 15 6.03 -18.64 -17.96
C PRO A 15 5.57 -17.22 -17.59
N VAL A 16 6.51 -16.26 -17.60
CA VAL A 16 6.19 -14.84 -17.50
C VAL A 16 5.43 -14.39 -18.74
N MET A 17 4.30 -13.73 -18.54
CA MET A 17 3.51 -13.09 -19.59
C MET A 17 3.76 -11.58 -19.53
N PRO A 18 4.65 -11.02 -20.36
CA PRO A 18 4.91 -9.59 -20.38
C PRO A 18 3.73 -8.82 -20.98
N ASP A 19 3.54 -7.58 -20.53
CA ASP A 19 2.61 -6.65 -21.18
C ASP A 19 3.13 -6.26 -22.57
N ASP A 20 2.20 -5.88 -23.46
CA ASP A 20 2.52 -5.39 -24.79
C ASP A 20 3.29 -4.06 -24.76
N ALA A 21 4.09 -3.82 -25.79
CA ALA A 21 4.76 -2.53 -25.98
C ALA A 21 3.70 -1.42 -26.12
N GLY A 22 3.70 -0.47 -25.17
CA GLY A 22 2.73 0.63 -25.13
C GLY A 22 1.45 0.33 -24.34
N ALA A 23 1.40 -0.77 -23.60
CA ALA A 23 0.31 -1.05 -22.67
C ALA A 23 0.06 0.14 -21.71
N ALA A 24 -1.20 0.39 -21.39
CA ALA A 24 -1.59 1.44 -20.47
C ALA A 24 -1.03 1.14 -19.06
N VAL A 25 -0.40 2.14 -18.43
CA VAL A 25 0.09 2.05 -17.03
C VAL A 25 -1.03 1.61 -16.08
N PHE A 26 -2.25 2.06 -16.34
CA PHE A 26 -3.46 1.66 -15.62
C PHE A 26 -4.47 1.05 -16.60
N PRO A 27 -4.49 -0.28 -16.76
CA PRO A 27 -5.43 -0.94 -17.67
C PRO A 27 -6.91 -0.78 -17.26
N LYS A 28 -7.18 -0.49 -15.98
CA LYS A 28 -8.51 -0.22 -15.45
C LYS A 28 -8.55 1.16 -14.82
N GLU A 29 -9.65 1.88 -15.01
CA GLU A 29 -9.82 3.26 -14.49
C GLU A 29 -9.56 3.37 -12.98
N TRP A 30 -9.94 2.34 -12.22
CA TRP A 30 -9.79 2.36 -10.76
C TRP A 30 -8.36 2.09 -10.28
N HIS A 31 -7.45 1.54 -11.10
CA HIS A 31 -6.08 1.24 -10.69
C HIS A 31 -5.32 2.51 -10.26
N GLY A 32 -5.45 3.59 -11.03
CA GLY A 32 -4.86 4.88 -10.67
C GLY A 32 -5.44 5.44 -9.36
N ARG A 33 -6.74 5.22 -9.12
CA ARG A 33 -7.41 5.62 -7.88
C ARG A 33 -6.92 4.80 -6.68
N ALA A 34 -6.69 3.50 -6.85
CA ALA A 34 -6.13 2.64 -5.80
C ALA A 34 -4.74 3.08 -5.36
N LEU A 35 -3.88 3.44 -6.31
CA LEU A 35 -2.58 4.03 -6.01
C LEU A 35 -2.73 5.38 -5.29
N ALA A 36 -3.58 6.27 -5.81
CA ALA A 36 -3.79 7.59 -5.24
C ALA A 36 -4.29 7.52 -3.78
N LEU A 37 -5.25 6.64 -3.48
CA LEU A 37 -5.74 6.41 -2.12
C LEU A 37 -4.63 5.88 -1.21
N THR A 38 -3.80 4.96 -1.71
CA THR A 38 -2.68 4.42 -0.92
C THR A 38 -1.66 5.51 -0.57
N LEU A 39 -1.31 6.37 -1.53
CA LEU A 39 -0.40 7.49 -1.32
C LEU A 39 -0.97 8.53 -0.35
N ALA A 40 -2.24 8.89 -0.52
CA ALA A 40 -2.95 9.83 0.35
C ALA A 40 -3.02 9.31 1.80
N ALA A 41 -3.37 8.03 1.98
CA ALA A 41 -3.40 7.40 3.29
C ALA A 41 -2.01 7.30 3.93
N GLY A 42 -0.97 7.00 3.14
CA GLY A 42 0.42 7.00 3.63
C GLY A 42 0.88 8.37 4.16
N ALA A 43 0.37 9.46 3.60
CA ALA A 43 0.71 10.82 4.05
C ALA A 43 0.17 11.16 5.45
N LEU A 44 -0.84 10.43 5.94
CA LEU A 44 -1.32 10.50 7.32
C LEU A 44 -0.22 10.10 8.32
N GLY A 45 0.82 9.39 7.85
CA GLY A 45 2.04 9.06 8.58
C GLY A 45 1.80 8.31 9.89
N ARG A 46 0.77 7.47 9.90
CA ARG A 46 0.46 6.54 10.99
C ARG A 46 1.27 5.24 10.89
N TRP A 47 1.91 4.99 9.74
CA TRP A 47 2.74 3.81 9.48
C TRP A 47 3.90 4.13 8.54
N ASN A 48 4.87 3.21 8.48
CA ASN A 48 5.94 3.20 7.49
C ASN A 48 5.64 2.21 6.35
N ILE A 49 6.53 2.16 5.35
CA ILE A 49 6.35 1.26 4.19
C ILE A 49 6.35 -0.22 4.61
N ASP A 50 7.12 -0.58 5.64
CA ASP A 50 7.24 -1.97 6.11
C ASP A 50 5.93 -2.49 6.69
N ALA A 51 5.24 -1.69 7.48
CA ALA A 51 3.89 -2.02 7.96
C ALA A 51 2.90 -2.21 6.79
N SER A 52 2.98 -1.36 5.75
CA SER A 52 2.11 -1.52 4.58
C SER A 52 2.40 -2.81 3.80
N ARG A 53 3.67 -3.24 3.72
CA ARG A 53 4.06 -4.53 3.13
C ARG A 53 3.51 -5.66 3.98
N HIS A 54 3.75 -5.60 5.28
CA HIS A 54 3.32 -6.61 6.22
C HIS A 54 1.81 -6.90 6.15
N VAL A 55 0.96 -5.87 6.06
CA VAL A 55 -0.49 -6.10 5.95
C VAL A 55 -0.87 -6.79 4.63
N ARG A 56 -0.22 -6.46 3.50
CA ARG A 56 -0.43 -7.17 2.23
C ARG A 56 0.05 -8.62 2.30
N GLU A 57 1.15 -8.86 3.01
CA GLU A 57 1.69 -10.20 3.27
C GLU A 57 0.80 -11.02 4.23
N CYS A 58 -0.07 -10.37 4.99
CA CYS A 58 -1.06 -10.99 5.89
C CYS A 58 -2.39 -11.33 5.20
N LEU A 59 -2.58 -11.00 3.91
CA LEU A 59 -3.81 -11.37 3.21
C LEU A 59 -4.00 -12.89 3.23
N PRO A 60 -5.25 -13.39 3.35
CA PRO A 60 -5.53 -14.81 3.26
C PRO A 60 -4.90 -15.42 1.98
N PRO A 61 -4.30 -16.61 2.04
CA PRO A 61 -3.57 -17.16 0.89
C PRO A 61 -4.41 -17.28 -0.39
N ALA A 62 -5.69 -17.67 -0.25
CA ALA A 62 -6.62 -17.75 -1.38
C ALA A 62 -6.86 -16.36 -2.02
N ASP A 63 -7.10 -15.35 -1.20
CA ASP A 63 -7.30 -13.97 -1.66
C ASP A 63 -6.04 -13.40 -2.31
N TYR A 64 -4.87 -13.60 -1.69
CA TYR A 64 -3.61 -13.15 -2.26
C TYR A 64 -3.35 -13.80 -3.63
N ALA A 65 -3.62 -15.09 -3.79
CA ALA A 65 -3.46 -15.77 -5.08
C ALA A 65 -4.47 -15.26 -6.12
N GLY A 66 -5.72 -15.03 -5.72
CA GLY A 66 -6.80 -14.61 -6.62
C GLY A 66 -6.79 -13.13 -7.00
N PHE A 67 -6.28 -12.26 -6.14
CA PHE A 67 -6.28 -10.82 -6.36
C PHE A 67 -5.27 -10.37 -7.41
N GLY A 68 -5.67 -9.44 -8.26
CA GLY A 68 -4.77 -8.64 -9.09
C GLY A 68 -3.90 -7.68 -8.26
N TYR A 69 -2.97 -7.00 -8.93
CA TYR A 69 -1.99 -6.14 -8.27
C TYR A 69 -2.63 -5.08 -7.38
N TYR A 70 -3.52 -4.24 -7.94
CA TYR A 70 -4.16 -3.17 -7.17
C TYR A 70 -5.26 -3.66 -6.21
N GLU A 71 -5.77 -4.88 -6.38
CA GLU A 71 -6.72 -5.50 -5.43
C GLU A 71 -5.99 -5.84 -4.13
N LYS A 72 -4.76 -6.41 -4.22
CA LYS A 72 -3.90 -6.61 -3.06
C LYS A 72 -3.58 -5.30 -2.32
N TRP A 73 -3.38 -4.21 -3.07
CA TRP A 73 -3.12 -2.89 -2.48
C TRP A 73 -4.34 -2.36 -1.73
N LEU A 74 -5.53 -2.40 -2.34
CA LEU A 74 -6.76 -1.95 -1.68
C LEU A 74 -7.11 -2.80 -0.47
N ALA A 75 -7.03 -4.14 -0.57
CA ALA A 75 -7.30 -5.03 0.55
C ALA A 75 -6.35 -4.79 1.72
N GLY A 76 -5.04 -4.64 1.44
CA GLY A 76 -4.06 -4.30 2.46
C GLY A 76 -4.29 -2.91 3.08
N LEU A 77 -4.65 -1.92 2.26
CA LEU A 77 -4.95 -0.57 2.73
C LEU A 77 -6.19 -0.54 3.63
N ALA A 78 -7.26 -1.22 3.25
CA ALA A 78 -8.49 -1.31 4.03
C ALA A 78 -8.21 -1.90 5.42
N ASN A 79 -7.50 -3.04 5.46
CA ASN A 79 -7.08 -3.66 6.72
C ASN A 79 -6.23 -2.72 7.58
N LEU A 80 -5.31 -1.98 6.97
CA LEU A 80 -4.43 -1.05 7.67
C LEU A 80 -5.19 0.16 8.24
N LEU A 81 -6.14 0.73 7.49
CA LEU A 81 -6.98 1.84 7.94
C LEU A 81 -7.85 1.43 9.13
N VAL A 82 -8.45 0.24 9.08
CA VAL A 82 -9.24 -0.32 10.19
C VAL A 82 -8.37 -0.60 11.40
N ALA A 83 -7.21 -1.25 11.21
CA ALA A 83 -6.29 -1.55 12.30
C ALA A 83 -5.74 -0.30 13.01
N GLN A 84 -5.70 0.85 12.31
CA GLN A 84 -5.29 2.14 12.88
C GLN A 84 -6.46 2.97 13.41
N GLY A 85 -7.70 2.47 13.34
CA GLY A 85 -8.90 3.18 13.78
C GLY A 85 -9.23 4.42 12.96
N ILE A 86 -8.72 4.51 11.72
CA ILE A 86 -8.93 5.68 10.84
C ILE A 86 -10.25 5.56 10.08
N VAL A 87 -10.64 4.33 9.74
CA VAL A 87 -11.91 4.01 9.07
C VAL A 87 -12.53 2.80 9.76
N SER A 88 -13.84 2.82 9.95
CA SER A 88 -14.59 1.67 10.49
C SER A 88 -15.03 0.70 9.38
N MET A 89 -15.36 -0.55 9.77
CA MET A 89 -15.96 -1.51 8.83
C MET A 89 -17.31 -1.01 8.27
N ASP A 90 -18.09 -0.29 9.07
CA ASP A 90 -19.37 0.28 8.66
C ASP A 90 -19.20 1.37 7.59
N GLU A 91 -18.16 2.20 7.70
CA GLU A 91 -17.83 3.20 6.68
C GLU A 91 -17.37 2.57 5.36
N ILE A 92 -16.59 1.48 5.44
CA ILE A 92 -16.21 0.70 4.25
C ILE A 92 -17.45 0.12 3.58
N ALA A 93 -18.34 -0.50 4.35
CA ALA A 93 -19.59 -1.08 3.84
C ALA A 93 -20.52 -0.02 3.24
N ALA A 94 -20.61 1.16 3.88
CA ALA A 94 -21.41 2.28 3.40
C ALA A 94 -20.78 3.01 2.19
N GLY A 95 -19.49 2.79 1.92
CA GLY A 95 -18.74 3.47 0.86
C GLY A 95 -18.57 4.98 1.09
N LYS A 96 -18.75 5.46 2.32
CA LYS A 96 -18.66 6.88 2.70
C LYS A 96 -18.31 7.02 4.18
N ALA A 97 -17.74 8.17 4.53
CA ALA A 97 -17.55 8.54 5.93
C ALA A 97 -18.92 8.64 6.63
N LEU A 98 -19.00 8.08 7.83
CA LEU A 98 -20.18 8.13 8.70
C LEU A 98 -19.97 9.12 9.84
N THR A 99 -18.72 9.41 10.16
CA THR A 99 -18.31 10.42 11.15
C THR A 99 -17.22 11.31 10.57
N ASP A 100 -17.07 12.51 11.14
CA ASP A 100 -15.97 13.39 10.77
C ASP A 100 -14.62 12.80 11.19
N ALA A 101 -13.62 12.97 10.33
CA ALA A 101 -12.25 12.59 10.65
C ALA A 101 -11.68 13.49 11.76
N ASP A 102 -10.90 12.89 12.66
CA ASP A 102 -10.18 13.60 13.72
C ASP A 102 -9.33 14.76 13.15
N ALA A 103 -9.23 15.85 13.92
CA ALA A 103 -8.51 17.05 13.50
C ALA A 103 -7.06 16.75 13.10
N THR A 104 -6.37 15.86 13.82
CA THR A 104 -4.97 15.51 13.52
C THR A 104 -4.82 14.78 12.19
N LEU A 105 -5.84 14.04 11.75
CA LEU A 105 -5.85 13.41 10.43
C LEU A 105 -6.13 14.43 9.33
N ARG A 106 -7.05 15.38 9.58
CA ARG A 106 -7.36 16.45 8.62
C ARG A 106 -6.16 17.37 8.37
N ASP A 107 -5.39 17.69 9.42
CA ASP A 107 -4.17 18.50 9.29
C ASP A 107 -3.07 17.82 8.46
N ARG A 108 -3.11 16.49 8.32
CA ARG A 108 -2.18 15.70 7.52
C ARG A 108 -2.73 15.32 6.15
N CYS A 109 -3.88 15.85 5.76
CA CYS A 109 -4.46 15.60 4.45
C CYS A 109 -3.50 16.04 3.34
N LEU A 110 -3.15 15.10 2.45
CA LEU A 110 -2.29 15.41 1.31
C LEU A 110 -3.08 16.16 0.24
N ALA A 111 -2.97 17.48 0.25
CA ALA A 111 -3.56 18.33 -0.79
C ALA A 111 -2.94 18.04 -2.18
N ALA A 112 -3.74 18.19 -3.24
CA ALA A 112 -3.32 17.90 -4.61
C ALA A 112 -2.02 18.62 -5.02
N ALA A 113 -1.89 19.91 -4.66
CA ALA A 113 -0.69 20.71 -4.95
C ALA A 113 0.58 20.19 -4.25
N ALA A 114 0.43 19.43 -3.16
CA ALA A 114 1.55 18.87 -2.40
C ALA A 114 1.99 17.48 -2.87
N VAL A 115 1.24 16.82 -3.76
CA VAL A 115 1.53 15.44 -4.21
C VAL A 115 2.87 15.35 -4.91
N VAL A 116 3.06 16.12 -5.99
CA VAL A 116 4.31 16.11 -6.78
C VAL A 116 5.55 16.42 -5.93
N PRO A 117 5.62 17.53 -5.16
CA PRO A 117 6.81 17.83 -4.37
C PRO A 117 7.05 16.79 -3.26
N THR A 118 6.01 16.16 -2.72
CA THR A 118 6.16 15.08 -1.73
C THR A 118 6.80 13.85 -2.35
N LEU A 119 6.34 13.43 -3.54
CA LEU A 119 6.90 12.28 -4.23
C LEU A 119 8.34 12.52 -4.70
N GLN A 120 8.64 13.72 -5.19
CA GLN A 120 10.00 14.11 -5.60
C GLN A 120 11.00 14.09 -4.44
N ARG A 121 10.56 14.42 -3.22
CA ARG A 121 11.40 14.37 -2.02
C ARG A 121 11.82 12.94 -1.65
N GLY A 122 11.03 11.93 -2.05
CA GLY A 122 11.26 10.53 -1.73
C GLY A 122 11.07 10.19 -0.25
N GLY A 123 11.42 8.96 0.11
CA GLY A 123 11.30 8.42 1.48
C GLY A 123 12.57 7.68 1.92
N PRO A 124 13.64 8.40 2.30
CA PRO A 124 14.90 7.76 2.66
C PRO A 124 14.76 6.90 3.92
N SER A 125 15.16 5.64 3.82
CA SER A 125 15.23 4.69 4.94
C SER A 125 16.58 4.69 5.65
N ALA A 126 17.62 5.29 5.04
CA ALA A 126 18.95 5.40 5.65
C ALA A 126 18.88 6.15 6.98
N ARG A 127 19.57 5.61 7.99
CA ARG A 127 19.70 6.21 9.32
C ARG A 127 21.18 6.20 9.71
N PRO A 128 21.69 7.28 10.33
CA PRO A 128 23.06 7.29 10.83
C PRO A 128 23.21 6.23 11.94
N THR A 129 24.38 5.60 11.99
CA THR A 129 24.74 4.67 13.06
C THR A 129 26.25 4.74 13.29
N ASP A 130 26.66 4.69 14.56
CA ASP A 130 28.06 4.64 14.96
C ASP A 130 28.57 3.19 15.08
N THR A 131 27.70 2.20 14.84
CA THR A 131 28.08 0.80 14.88
C THR A 131 28.75 0.41 13.55
N PRO A 132 30.00 -0.07 13.57
CA PRO A 132 30.67 -0.49 12.34
C PRO A 132 29.96 -1.71 11.70
N PRO A 133 30.02 -1.85 10.37
CA PRO A 133 29.39 -2.99 9.70
C PRO A 133 30.04 -4.30 10.15
N ARG A 134 29.20 -5.33 10.39
CA ARG A 134 29.67 -6.64 10.84
C ARG A 134 30.44 -7.42 9.76
N PHE A 135 30.20 -7.10 8.50
CA PHE A 135 30.76 -7.77 7.33
C PHE A 135 31.39 -6.70 6.40
N ALA A 136 32.41 -7.09 5.63
CA ALA A 136 33.13 -6.25 4.67
C ALA A 136 32.97 -6.79 3.24
#